data_AF-A0A926BR70-F1
#
_entry.id   AF-A0A926BR70-F1
#
_cell.length_a   1.000
_cell.length_b   1.000
_cell.length_c   1.000
_cell.angle_alpha   90.00
_cell.angle_beta   90.00
_cell.angle_gamma   90.00
#
_symmetry.space_group_name_H-M   'P 1'
#
loop_
_entity.id
_entity.type
_entity.pdbx_description
1 polymer ?
#
loop_
_entity_poly.entity_id
_entity_poly.type
_entity_poly.pdbx_seq_one_letter_code
_entity_poly.pdbx_strand_id
1 'polypeptide(L)'
;MTYFSRQIFLSTLCGGASLLAASPVVARQESPLVCPVMKSPVALPDAAAKTRDLQGVRYAFCCPMCEKSFDKQPAKFTGVPKDKTKAVGVFLFDPVTTKRLDAKAAVATSVYEGVLYPFASAINKTTFDKSPKQYATRPAKELLFCPVSDEVVKDYASASDYSDYNGERIYMCCPGCKEPFDKEPTKYKAKMDAFRAKLAKTTTGVK
;
A
#
# COMPACT_ATOMS: atom_id res chain seq x y z
N MET A 1 19.86 -44.84 -63.89
CA MET A 1 19.84 -43.91 -65.03
C MET A 1 19.82 -42.50 -64.46
N THR A 2 21.00 -41.89 -64.28
CA THR A 2 21.66 -40.97 -65.25
C THR A 2 20.92 -39.63 -65.33
N TYR A 3 21.52 -38.45 -65.19
CA TYR A 3 22.90 -38.01 -65.00
C TYR A 3 22.84 -36.47 -64.87
N PHE A 4 23.77 -35.87 -64.11
CA PHE A 4 24.34 -34.52 -64.35
C PHE A 4 23.43 -33.28 -64.16
N SER A 5 23.89 -32.12 -63.67
CA SER A 5 25.24 -31.54 -63.67
C SER A 5 25.31 -30.34 -62.70
N ARG A 6 26.46 -30.18 -62.02
CA ARG A 6 27.33 -28.98 -61.83
C ARG A 6 26.68 -27.58 -61.86
N GLN A 7 27.10 -26.56 -61.13
CA GLN A 7 28.27 -26.26 -60.29
C GLN A 7 28.04 -24.85 -59.70
N ILE A 8 28.55 -24.62 -58.48
CA ILE A 8 29.36 -23.47 -58.02
C ILE A 8 28.86 -22.06 -58.37
N PHE A 9 28.64 -21.21 -57.36
CA PHE A 9 29.44 -19.97 -57.21
C PHE A 9 29.42 -19.47 -55.76
N LEU A 10 30.61 -19.49 -55.16
CA LEU A 10 31.05 -18.66 -54.05
C LEU A 10 30.77 -17.19 -54.39
N SER A 11 30.16 -16.43 -53.47
CA SER A 11 30.46 -15.00 -53.34
C SER A 11 30.05 -14.46 -51.97
N THR A 12 31.10 -14.18 -51.20
CA THR A 12 31.17 -13.28 -50.07
C THR A 12 30.45 -11.96 -50.36
N LEU A 13 29.54 -11.54 -49.49
CA LEU A 13 29.23 -10.13 -49.29
C LEU A 13 29.00 -9.84 -47.82
N CYS A 14 29.98 -9.14 -47.25
CA CYS A 14 29.87 -8.36 -46.03
C CYS A 14 28.72 -7.36 -46.19
N GLY A 15 27.58 -7.66 -45.58
CA GLY A 15 26.51 -6.70 -45.35
C GLY A 15 26.45 -6.39 -43.85
N GLY A 16 27.26 -5.43 -43.41
CA GLY A 16 27.19 -4.89 -42.06
C GLY A 16 25.83 -4.22 -41.85
N ALA A 17 24.85 -4.98 -41.37
CA ALA A 17 23.62 -4.42 -40.84
C ALA A 17 23.97 -3.68 -39.55
N SER A 18 24.13 -2.36 -39.67
CA SER A 18 24.18 -1.47 -38.52
C SER A 18 22.89 -1.62 -37.73
N LEU A 19 22.97 -2.38 -36.64
CA LEU A 19 21.97 -2.43 -35.59
C LEU A 19 21.87 -1.03 -34.98
N LEU A 20 20.92 -0.22 -35.47
CA LEU A 20 20.43 0.93 -34.73
C LEU A 20 19.78 0.40 -33.45
N ALA A 21 20.53 0.44 -32.35
CA ALA A 21 20.01 0.17 -31.02
C ALA A 21 18.99 1.25 -30.65
N ALA A 22 17.71 0.99 -30.95
CA ALA A 22 16.60 1.74 -30.37
C ALA A 22 16.63 1.49 -28.86
N SER A 23 17.15 2.46 -28.11
CA SER A 23 17.08 2.42 -26.65
C SER A 23 15.61 2.41 -26.25
N PRO A 24 15.13 1.44 -25.47
CA PRO A 24 13.76 1.46 -25.00
C PRO A 24 13.61 2.65 -24.07
N VAL A 25 12.83 3.65 -24.50
CA VAL A 25 12.28 4.67 -23.62
C VAL A 25 11.34 3.92 -22.69
N VAL A 26 11.84 3.56 -21.50
CA VAL A 26 10.99 3.05 -20.43
C VAL A 26 10.05 4.19 -20.07
N ALA A 27 8.81 4.10 -20.55
CA ALA A 27 7.73 4.99 -20.16
C ALA A 27 7.63 4.92 -18.63
N ARG A 28 8.03 5.99 -17.96
CA ARG A 28 7.94 6.12 -16.51
C ARG A 28 6.44 6.18 -16.20
N GLN A 29 5.86 5.05 -15.85
CA GLN A 29 4.43 4.98 -15.60
C GLN A 29 4.11 5.94 -14.44
N GLU A 30 3.38 7.01 -14.75
CA GLU A 30 3.04 8.04 -13.78
C GLU A 30 2.13 7.42 -12.72
N SER A 31 2.49 7.59 -11.44
CA SER A 31 1.74 6.99 -10.33
C SER A 31 0.27 7.47 -10.37
N PRO A 32 -0.71 6.60 -10.10
CA PRO A 32 -2.11 7.01 -10.01
C PRO A 32 -2.41 7.86 -8.75
N LEU A 33 -1.41 8.11 -7.91
CA LEU A 33 -1.57 8.83 -6.65
C LEU A 33 -1.67 10.35 -6.86
N VAL A 34 -2.70 10.94 -6.29
CA VAL A 34 -2.95 12.37 -6.31
C VAL A 34 -3.13 12.91 -4.89
N CYS A 35 -2.81 14.18 -4.70
CA CYS A 35 -3.05 14.87 -3.44
C CYS A 35 -4.55 14.82 -3.08
N PRO A 36 -4.92 14.42 -1.85
CA PRO A 36 -6.32 14.29 -1.46
C PRO A 36 -7.09 15.62 -1.46
N VAL A 37 -6.38 16.75 -1.33
CA VAL A 37 -6.97 18.10 -1.30
C VAL A 37 -7.09 18.69 -2.70
N MET A 38 -5.97 18.91 -3.40
CA MET A 38 -5.96 19.63 -4.69
C MET A 38 -5.98 18.73 -5.92
N LYS A 39 -5.89 17.40 -5.75
CA LYS A 39 -5.89 16.40 -6.84
C LYS A 39 -4.70 16.49 -7.81
N SER A 40 -3.71 17.34 -7.53
CA SER A 40 -2.43 17.35 -8.25
C SER A 40 -1.68 16.02 -8.04
N PRO A 41 -0.93 15.52 -9.04
CA PRO A 41 -0.11 14.32 -8.90
C PRO A 41 0.87 14.43 -7.72
N VAL A 42 1.08 13.31 -7.03
CA VAL A 42 2.10 13.19 -5.97
C VAL A 42 2.86 11.88 -6.13
N ALA A 43 4.14 11.87 -5.76
CA ALA A 43 4.94 10.65 -5.78
C ALA A 43 4.47 9.67 -4.69
N LEU A 44 4.75 8.38 -4.88
CA LEU A 44 4.59 7.39 -3.81
C LEU A 44 5.43 7.80 -2.61
N PRO A 45 4.81 8.07 -1.44
CA PRO A 45 5.52 8.57 -0.28
C PRO A 45 6.45 7.48 0.27
N ASP A 46 7.69 7.83 0.56
CA ASP A 46 8.52 7.06 1.49
C ASP A 46 8.19 7.43 2.94
N ALA A 47 8.93 6.84 3.88
CA ALA A 47 8.81 7.14 5.30
C ALA A 47 9.19 8.59 5.67
N ALA A 48 9.83 9.36 4.79
CA ALA A 48 10.31 10.72 5.05
C ALA A 48 9.45 11.84 4.43
N ALA A 49 8.47 11.48 3.60
CA ALA A 49 7.56 12.43 2.97
C ALA A 49 6.59 13.07 3.98
N LYS A 50 6.13 14.30 3.70
CA LYS A 50 5.05 14.96 4.46
C LYS A 50 3.75 14.19 4.23
N THR A 51 3.44 13.28 5.14
CA THR A 51 2.26 12.42 5.05
C THR A 51 1.42 12.45 6.31
N ARG A 52 0.19 11.96 6.17
CA ARG A 52 -0.66 11.57 7.30
C ARG A 52 -1.10 10.14 7.09
N ASP A 53 -1.03 9.36 8.15
CA ASP A 53 -1.53 8.00 8.16
C ASP A 53 -2.84 7.98 8.94
N LEU A 54 -3.83 7.28 8.40
CA LEU A 54 -5.16 7.14 9.01
C LEU A 54 -5.77 5.82 8.54
N GLN A 55 -6.26 4.98 9.45
CA GLN A 55 -6.92 3.70 9.10
C GLN A 55 -6.05 2.77 8.23
N GLY A 56 -4.73 2.81 8.43
CA GLY A 56 -3.75 2.06 7.65
C GLY A 56 -3.49 2.59 6.23
N VAL A 57 -4.01 3.76 5.88
CA VAL A 57 -3.77 4.43 4.60
C VAL A 57 -2.88 5.64 4.81
N ARG A 58 -1.86 5.78 3.96
CA ARG A 58 -0.97 6.93 3.90
C ARG A 58 -1.41 7.93 2.84
N TYR A 59 -1.60 9.17 3.26
CA TYR A 59 -1.99 10.30 2.44
C TYR A 59 -0.79 11.21 2.22
N ALA A 60 -0.42 11.43 0.96
CA ALA A 60 0.67 12.32 0.57
C ALA A 60 0.12 13.66 0.06
N PHE A 61 0.82 14.75 0.38
CA PHE A 61 0.39 16.10 0.06
C PHE A 61 1.37 16.78 -0.89
N CYS A 62 0.84 17.52 -1.87
CA CYS A 62 1.66 18.30 -2.80
C CYS A 62 2.22 19.60 -2.15
N CYS A 63 1.65 20.06 -1.03
CA CYS A 63 2.15 21.22 -0.31
C CYS A 63 1.74 21.22 1.19
N PRO A 64 2.42 22.00 2.05
CA PRO A 64 2.12 22.09 3.49
C PRO A 64 0.71 22.58 3.82
N MET A 65 0.09 23.38 2.94
CA MET A 65 -1.28 23.87 3.17
C MET A 65 -2.32 22.77 3.00
N CYS A 66 -2.06 21.80 2.13
CA CYS A 66 -2.93 20.63 1.98
C CYS A 66 -2.87 19.73 3.22
N GLU A 67 -1.68 19.53 3.78
CA GLU A 67 -1.48 18.80 5.04
C GLU A 67 -2.28 19.46 6.17
N LYS A 68 -2.12 20.78 6.37
CA LYS A 68 -2.89 21.54 7.37
C LYS A 68 -4.41 21.46 7.15
N SER A 69 -4.86 21.43 5.89
CA SER A 69 -6.29 21.31 5.56
C SER A 69 -6.81 19.90 5.90
N PHE A 70 -6.01 18.88 5.62
CA PHE A 70 -6.33 17.49 5.94
C PHE A 70 -6.45 17.29 7.46
N ASP A 71 -5.50 17.81 8.24
CA ASP A 71 -5.51 17.67 9.72
C ASP A 71 -6.79 18.23 10.36
N LYS A 72 -7.37 19.29 9.78
CA LYS A 72 -8.60 19.88 10.27
C LYS A 72 -9.84 19.04 9.95
N GLN A 73 -9.86 18.39 8.78
CA GLN A 73 -11.07 17.80 8.20
C GLN A 73 -10.78 16.52 7.39
N PRO A 74 -10.15 15.49 7.99
CA PRO A 74 -9.64 14.34 7.24
C PRO A 74 -10.76 13.60 6.50
N ALA A 75 -11.95 13.47 7.12
CA ALA A 75 -13.12 12.83 6.53
C ALA A 75 -13.57 13.44 5.19
N LYS A 76 -13.27 14.72 4.92
CA LYS A 76 -13.59 15.36 3.63
C LYS A 76 -12.66 14.94 2.49
N PHE A 77 -11.48 14.42 2.82
CA PHE A 77 -10.38 14.23 1.89
C PHE A 77 -10.01 12.76 1.68
N THR A 78 -10.62 11.83 2.43
CA THR A 78 -10.34 10.39 2.38
C THR A 78 -11.30 9.59 1.49
N GLY A 79 -12.26 10.26 0.85
CA GLY A 79 -13.28 9.65 -0.01
C GLY A 79 -12.80 9.28 -1.41
N VAL A 80 -13.67 8.58 -2.15
CA VAL A 80 -13.40 8.09 -3.52
C VAL A 80 -13.30 9.26 -4.51
N PRO A 81 -12.21 9.39 -5.28
CA PRO A 81 -12.10 10.37 -6.35
C PRO A 81 -13.13 10.12 -7.46
N LYS A 82 -13.49 11.19 -8.20
CA LYS A 82 -14.36 11.06 -9.39
C LYS A 82 -13.73 10.15 -10.45
N ASP A 83 -12.43 10.29 -10.66
CA ASP A 83 -11.65 9.38 -11.49
C ASP A 83 -11.25 8.15 -10.66
N LYS A 84 -11.93 7.02 -10.91
CA LYS A 84 -11.71 5.76 -10.19
C LYS A 84 -10.35 5.11 -10.48
N THR A 85 -9.62 5.60 -11.47
CA THR A 85 -8.25 5.15 -11.75
C THR A 85 -7.23 5.84 -10.85
N LYS A 86 -7.63 6.92 -10.15
CA LYS A 86 -6.77 7.67 -9.24
C LYS A 86 -6.97 7.26 -7.79
N ALA A 87 -5.89 7.33 -7.04
CA ALA A 87 -5.89 7.10 -5.60
C ALA A 87 -5.52 8.39 -4.87
N VAL A 88 -6.14 8.61 -3.71
CA VAL A 88 -5.79 9.74 -2.81
C VAL A 88 -4.95 9.30 -1.62
N GLY A 89 -4.80 8.00 -1.43
CA GLY A 89 -3.94 7.41 -0.43
C GLY A 89 -3.43 6.03 -0.85
N VAL A 90 -2.42 5.57 -0.14
CA VAL A 90 -1.75 4.28 -0.36
C VAL A 90 -1.93 3.42 0.87
N PHE A 91 -2.43 2.19 0.70
CA PHE A 91 -2.54 1.26 1.81
C PHE A 91 -1.14 0.79 2.25
N LEU A 92 -0.91 0.67 3.55
CA LEU A 92 0.41 0.37 4.11
C LEU A 92 0.72 -1.13 4.20
N PHE A 93 -0.21 -2.00 3.84
CA PHE A 93 -0.07 -3.44 4.01
C PHE A 93 -0.42 -4.14 2.70
N ASP A 94 0.02 -5.38 2.55
CA ASP A 94 -0.62 -6.28 1.59
C ASP A 94 -1.98 -6.67 2.20
N PRO A 95 -3.12 -6.30 1.59
CA PRO A 95 -4.42 -6.47 2.22
C PRO A 95 -4.88 -7.93 2.29
N VAL A 96 -4.22 -8.85 1.58
CA VAL A 96 -4.53 -10.28 1.61
C VAL A 96 -3.78 -10.97 2.75
N THR A 97 -2.52 -10.62 2.96
CA THR A 97 -1.69 -11.22 4.02
C THR A 97 -1.62 -10.41 5.31
N THR A 98 -2.14 -9.18 5.27
CA THR A 98 -2.11 -8.13 6.31
C THR A 98 -0.72 -7.66 6.74
N LYS A 99 0.35 -8.23 6.16
CA LYS A 99 1.75 -7.87 6.42
C LYS A 99 2.09 -6.49 5.88
N ARG A 100 2.93 -5.77 6.64
CA ARG A 100 3.46 -4.47 6.22
C ARG A 100 4.17 -4.60 4.88
N LEU A 101 3.83 -3.72 3.95
CA LEU A 101 4.43 -3.68 2.62
C LEU A 101 4.65 -2.23 2.19
N ASP A 102 5.90 -1.87 1.92
CA ASP A 102 6.17 -0.61 1.26
C ASP A 102 5.69 -0.66 -0.20
N ALA A 103 4.93 0.33 -0.63
CA ALA A 103 4.37 0.35 -1.99
C ALA A 103 5.43 0.39 -3.09
N LYS A 104 6.64 0.88 -2.80
CA LYS A 104 7.78 0.84 -3.74
C LYS A 104 8.36 -0.58 -3.88
N ALA A 105 8.16 -1.44 -2.89
CA ALA A 105 8.57 -2.85 -2.91
C ALA A 105 7.46 -3.79 -3.41
N ALA A 106 6.29 -3.25 -3.77
CA ALA A 106 5.16 -4.05 -4.25
C ALA A 106 5.46 -4.66 -5.62
N VAL A 107 5.11 -5.94 -5.78
CA VAL A 107 5.18 -6.64 -7.08
C VAL A 107 4.07 -6.14 -8.01
N ALA A 108 2.91 -5.78 -7.43
CA ALA A 108 1.79 -5.27 -8.19
C ALA A 108 0.93 -4.34 -7.32
N THR A 109 0.05 -3.56 -7.96
CA THR A 109 -0.89 -2.66 -7.26
C THR A 109 -2.27 -2.68 -7.90
N SER A 110 -3.31 -2.36 -7.12
CA SER A 110 -4.69 -2.13 -7.60
C SER A 110 -5.24 -0.86 -6.96
N VAL A 111 -5.99 -0.05 -7.71
CA VAL A 111 -6.75 1.08 -7.14
C VAL A 111 -8.19 0.61 -6.88
N TYR A 112 -8.65 0.74 -5.65
CA TYR A 112 -10.01 0.42 -5.26
C TYR A 112 -10.53 1.45 -4.27
N GLU A 113 -11.74 1.98 -4.51
CA GLU A 113 -12.39 3.01 -3.67
C GLU A 113 -11.46 4.19 -3.29
N GLY A 114 -10.63 4.63 -4.25
CA GLY A 114 -9.75 5.77 -4.06
C GLY A 114 -8.47 5.48 -3.27
N VAL A 115 -8.16 4.22 -2.98
CA VAL A 115 -6.92 3.79 -2.31
C VAL A 115 -6.12 2.90 -3.25
N LEU A 116 -4.81 3.12 -3.30
CA LEU A 116 -3.86 2.24 -3.98
C LEU A 116 -3.42 1.14 -3.00
N TYR A 117 -3.74 -0.11 -3.34
CA TYR A 117 -3.37 -1.30 -2.57
C TYR A 117 -2.12 -1.94 -3.18
N PRO A 118 -1.01 -2.07 -2.42
CA PRO A 118 0.17 -2.80 -2.85
C PRO A 118 0.02 -4.31 -2.55
N PHE A 119 0.68 -5.13 -3.36
CA PHE A 119 0.71 -6.59 -3.19
C PHE A 119 2.12 -7.14 -3.24
N ALA A 120 2.43 -8.03 -2.31
CA ALA A 120 3.73 -8.72 -2.24
C ALA A 120 3.84 -9.80 -3.34
N SER A 121 2.73 -10.19 -3.96
CA SER A 121 2.71 -11.16 -5.06
C SER A 121 1.58 -10.88 -6.05
N ALA A 122 1.74 -11.35 -7.29
CA ALA A 122 0.67 -11.33 -8.29
C ALA A 122 -0.55 -12.18 -7.88
N ILE A 123 -0.33 -13.22 -7.07
CA ILE A 123 -1.39 -14.07 -6.52
C ILE A 123 -2.26 -13.25 -5.56
N ASN A 124 -1.66 -12.51 -4.64
CA ASN A 124 -2.41 -11.66 -3.70
C ASN A 124 -3.22 -10.59 -4.45
N LYS A 125 -2.64 -9.96 -5.47
CA LYS A 125 -3.38 -9.03 -6.32
C LYS A 125 -4.60 -9.70 -6.96
N THR A 126 -4.42 -10.87 -7.57
CA THR A 126 -5.50 -11.61 -8.22
C THR A 126 -6.59 -12.02 -7.22
N THR A 127 -6.20 -12.44 -6.01
CA THR A 127 -7.13 -12.75 -4.92
C THR A 127 -7.93 -11.52 -4.48
N PHE A 128 -7.27 -10.38 -4.35
CA PHE A 128 -7.92 -9.12 -4.02
C PHE A 128 -8.90 -8.68 -5.12
N ASP A 129 -8.48 -8.67 -6.39
CA ASP A 129 -9.28 -8.17 -7.51
C ASP A 129 -10.58 -8.97 -7.71
N LYS A 130 -10.61 -10.24 -7.32
CA LYS A 130 -11.82 -11.07 -7.32
C LYS A 130 -12.87 -10.62 -6.30
N SER A 131 -12.43 -10.14 -5.14
CA SER A 131 -13.30 -9.82 -4.00
C SER A 131 -12.77 -8.61 -3.21
N PRO A 132 -12.60 -7.42 -3.81
CA PRO A 132 -11.87 -6.33 -3.17
C PRO A 132 -12.54 -5.85 -1.89
N LYS A 133 -13.88 -5.88 -1.82
CA LYS A 133 -14.66 -5.55 -0.62
C LYS A 133 -14.32 -6.38 0.61
N GLN A 134 -13.87 -7.63 0.43
CA GLN A 134 -13.48 -8.51 1.52
C GLN A 134 -12.17 -8.05 2.20
N TYR A 135 -11.24 -7.52 1.40
CA TYR A 135 -9.88 -7.19 1.85
C TYR A 135 -9.66 -5.69 2.07
N ALA A 136 -10.47 -4.84 1.43
CA ALA A 136 -10.36 -3.38 1.47
C ALA A 136 -11.01 -2.73 2.70
N THR A 137 -11.48 -3.52 3.66
CA THR A 137 -12.10 -3.02 4.89
C THR A 137 -11.15 -2.08 5.62
N ARG A 138 -11.69 -0.92 6.05
CA ARG A 138 -10.97 0.10 6.82
C ARG A 138 -11.85 0.55 7.98
N PRO A 139 -11.78 -0.15 9.13
CA PRO A 139 -12.56 0.22 10.29
C PRO A 139 -12.28 1.65 10.72
N ALA A 140 -13.30 2.36 11.20
CA ALA A 140 -13.14 3.73 11.66
C ALA A 140 -12.33 3.84 12.96
N LYS A 141 -12.37 2.78 13.78
CA LYS A 141 -11.63 2.66 15.03
C LYS A 141 -10.35 1.88 14.80
N GLU A 142 -9.29 2.28 15.47
CA GLU A 142 -8.01 1.58 15.43
C GLU A 142 -7.24 1.74 16.73
N LEU A 143 -6.34 0.79 16.97
CA LEU A 143 -5.53 0.70 18.17
C LEU A 143 -4.07 0.41 17.79
N LEU A 144 -3.22 1.44 17.91
CA LEU A 144 -1.77 1.36 17.76
C LEU A 144 -1.12 0.78 19.03
N PHE A 145 -1.47 -0.47 19.33
CA PHE A 145 -1.01 -1.20 20.50
C PHE A 145 -1.10 -2.70 20.24
N CYS A 146 -0.04 -3.41 20.57
CA CYS A 146 0.07 -4.85 20.44
C CYS A 146 -0.43 -5.53 21.74
N PRO A 147 -1.64 -6.11 21.75
CA PRO A 147 -2.16 -6.78 22.94
C PRO A 147 -1.36 -8.01 23.38
N VAL A 148 -0.66 -8.66 22.44
CA VAL A 148 0.08 -9.89 22.70
C VAL A 148 1.32 -9.60 23.53
N SER A 149 2.14 -8.65 23.10
CA SER A 149 3.35 -8.22 23.82
C SER A 149 3.10 -7.14 24.88
N ASP A 150 1.91 -6.54 24.93
CA ASP A 150 1.59 -5.40 25.81
C ASP A 150 2.38 -4.12 25.47
N GLU A 151 2.72 -3.93 24.19
CA GLU A 151 3.58 -2.82 23.72
C GLU A 151 2.83 -1.81 22.86
N VAL A 152 3.23 -0.55 22.95
CA VAL A 152 2.74 0.51 22.05
C VAL A 152 3.34 0.31 20.67
N VAL A 153 2.50 0.31 19.64
CA VAL A 153 2.95 0.40 18.25
C VAL A 153 3.12 1.89 17.96
N LYS A 154 4.37 2.35 17.81
CA LYS A 154 4.69 3.78 17.75
C LYS A 154 3.91 4.52 16.65
N ASP A 155 3.85 3.91 15.48
CA ASP A 155 3.18 4.42 14.29
C ASP A 155 2.86 3.28 13.31
N TYR A 156 2.07 3.55 12.27
CA TYR A 156 1.71 2.56 11.26
C TYR A 156 2.91 1.97 10.52
N ALA A 157 4.02 2.71 10.40
CA ALA A 157 5.20 2.23 9.72
C ALA A 157 5.94 1.16 10.55
N SER A 158 5.87 1.26 11.88
CA SER A 158 6.41 0.29 12.83
C SER A 158 5.55 -0.95 13.03
N ALA A 159 4.28 -0.93 12.59
CA ALA A 159 3.42 -2.10 12.65
C ALA A 159 3.92 -3.17 11.67
N SER A 160 4.07 -4.41 12.14
CA SER A 160 4.42 -5.54 11.27
C SER A 160 3.19 -6.07 10.52
N ASP A 161 2.02 -5.99 11.16
CA ASP A 161 0.79 -6.62 10.74
C ASP A 161 -0.42 -5.96 11.44
N TYR A 162 -1.63 -6.31 11.04
CA TYR A 162 -2.87 -5.92 11.72
C TYR A 162 -3.92 -7.03 11.73
N SER A 163 -4.89 -6.88 12.63
CA SER A 163 -6.11 -7.71 12.67
C SER A 163 -7.32 -6.82 12.89
N ASP A 164 -8.37 -7.03 12.12
CA ASP A 164 -9.66 -6.35 12.33
C ASP A 164 -10.53 -7.22 13.25
N TYR A 165 -10.90 -6.69 14.41
CA TYR A 165 -11.69 -7.40 15.42
C TYR A 165 -12.77 -6.46 15.99
N ASN A 166 -14.03 -6.91 15.99
CA ASN A 166 -15.18 -6.13 16.48
C ASN A 166 -15.31 -4.70 15.89
N GLY A 167 -15.00 -4.55 14.59
CA GLY A 167 -15.09 -3.26 13.90
C GLY A 167 -13.99 -2.27 14.28
N GLU A 168 -12.86 -2.77 14.79
CA GLU A 168 -11.67 -2.00 15.13
C GLU A 168 -10.41 -2.69 14.60
N ARG A 169 -9.47 -1.89 14.08
CA ARG A 169 -8.17 -2.39 13.62
C ARG A 169 -7.14 -2.41 14.75
N ILE A 170 -6.57 -3.58 15.02
CA ILE A 170 -5.55 -3.78 16.06
C ILE A 170 -4.20 -4.03 15.39
N TYR A 171 -3.21 -3.21 15.70
CA TYR A 171 -1.87 -3.32 15.10
C TYR A 171 -0.93 -4.21 15.93
N MET A 172 -0.12 -5.00 15.22
CA MET A 172 0.87 -5.90 15.82
C MET A 172 2.26 -5.30 15.68
N CYS A 173 3.05 -5.36 16.76
CA CYS A 173 4.44 -4.90 16.73
C CYS A 173 5.39 -5.89 16.05
N CYS A 174 4.98 -7.17 15.96
CA CYS A 174 5.85 -8.27 15.53
C CYS A 174 5.12 -9.32 14.67
N PRO A 175 5.81 -9.99 13.72
CA PRO A 175 5.19 -11.05 12.90
C PRO A 175 4.60 -12.21 13.70
N GLY A 176 5.16 -12.52 14.88
CA GLY A 176 4.67 -13.59 15.76
C GLY A 176 3.44 -13.21 16.61
N CYS A 177 3.03 -11.95 16.58
CA CYS A 177 1.99 -11.43 17.47
C CYS A 177 0.58 -11.61 16.87
N LYS A 178 0.44 -11.72 15.54
CA LYS A 178 -0.87 -11.83 14.88
C LYS A 178 -1.59 -13.14 15.18
N GLU A 179 -0.92 -14.28 14.99
CA GLU A 179 -1.55 -15.60 15.11
C GLU A 179 -2.12 -15.86 16.52
N PRO A 180 -1.41 -15.57 17.63
CA PRO A 180 -1.99 -15.70 18.97
C PRO A 180 -3.18 -14.76 19.21
N PHE A 181 -3.17 -13.56 18.62
CA PHE A 181 -4.30 -12.64 18.73
C PHE A 181 -5.52 -13.17 17.97
N ASP A 182 -5.35 -13.61 16.72
CA ASP A 182 -6.45 -14.09 15.87
C ASP A 182 -7.10 -15.36 16.42
N LYS A 183 -6.33 -16.23 17.11
CA LYS A 183 -6.86 -17.43 17.77
C LYS A 183 -7.72 -17.12 19.00
N GLU A 184 -7.31 -16.16 19.83
CA GLU A 184 -7.94 -15.86 21.12
C GLU A 184 -8.10 -14.34 21.37
N PRO A 185 -8.78 -13.57 20.51
CA PRO A 185 -8.78 -12.10 20.60
C PRO A 185 -9.45 -11.59 21.89
N THR A 186 -10.44 -12.33 22.40
CA THR A 186 -11.14 -12.02 23.65
C THR A 186 -10.23 -12.06 24.87
N LYS A 187 -9.20 -12.91 24.88
CA LYS A 187 -8.19 -13.01 25.95
C LYS A 187 -7.47 -11.70 26.21
N TYR A 188 -7.32 -10.88 25.17
CA TYR A 188 -6.59 -9.62 25.26
C TYR A 188 -7.46 -8.39 25.48
N LYS A 189 -8.78 -8.56 25.64
CA LYS A 189 -9.74 -7.46 25.79
C LYS A 189 -9.35 -6.51 26.92
N ALA A 190 -8.96 -7.02 28.08
CA ALA A 190 -8.59 -6.22 29.24
C ALA A 190 -7.38 -5.30 28.96
N LYS A 191 -6.37 -5.80 28.25
CA LYS A 191 -5.19 -4.99 27.87
C LYS A 191 -5.57 -3.88 26.90
N MET A 192 -6.37 -4.21 25.88
CA MET A 192 -6.85 -3.22 24.90
C MET A 192 -7.69 -2.13 25.57
N ASP A 193 -8.62 -2.51 26.46
CA ASP A 193 -9.46 -1.55 27.19
C ASP A 193 -8.65 -0.66 28.14
N ALA A 194 -7.69 -1.24 28.86
CA ALA A 194 -6.78 -0.49 29.71
C ALA A 194 -5.96 0.52 28.90
N PHE A 195 -5.46 0.15 27.72
CA PHE A 195 -4.74 1.06 26.84
C PHE A 195 -5.64 2.17 26.30
N ARG A 196 -6.86 1.87 25.86
CA ARG A 196 -7.85 2.90 25.44
C ARG A 196 -8.16 3.90 26.55
N ALA A 197 -8.33 3.41 27.77
CA ALA A 197 -8.55 4.28 28.94
C ALA A 197 -7.36 5.21 29.20
N LYS A 198 -6.12 4.77 28.94
CA LYS A 198 -4.92 5.63 29.00
C LYS A 198 -4.95 6.68 27.89
N LEU A 199 -5.24 6.30 26.65
CA LEU A 199 -5.32 7.24 25.52
C LEU A 199 -6.35 8.37 25.75
N ALA A 200 -7.54 8.03 26.27
CA ALA A 200 -8.60 9.00 26.55
C ALA A 200 -8.21 10.03 27.62
N LYS A 201 -7.34 9.67 28.56
CA LYS A 201 -6.81 10.59 29.59
C LYS A 201 -5.77 11.54 29.00
N THR A 202 -4.95 11.07 28.07
CA THR A 202 -3.93 11.91 27.41
C THR A 202 -4.55 12.96 26.50
N THR A 203 -5.64 12.64 25.81
CA THR A 203 -6.34 13.59 24.92
C THR A 203 -7.19 14.62 25.65
N THR A 204 -7.55 14.38 26.91
CA THR A 204 -8.33 15.32 27.76
C THR A 204 -7.46 16.25 28.61
N GLY A 205 -6.14 16.01 28.65
CA GLY A 205 -5.16 16.84 29.38
C GLY A 205 -4.51 17.97 28.56
N VAL A 206 -4.82 18.07 27.27
CA VAL A 206 -4.40 19.20 26.42
C VAL A 206 -5.51 20.27 26.50
N LYS A 207 -5.45 21.11 27.54
CA LYS A 207 -6.16 22.39 27.59
C LYS A 207 -5.29 23.49 26.99
#